data_AF-A0ABD4EFZ7-F1
#
_entry.id   AF-A0ABD4EFZ7-F1
#
_cell.length_a   1.000
_cell.length_b   1.000
_cell.length_c   1.000
_cell.angle_alpha   90.00
_cell.angle_beta   90.00
_cell.angle_gamma   90.00
#
_symmetry.space_group_name_H-M   'P 1'
#
loop_
_entity.id
_entity.type
_entity.pdbx_description
1 polymer ?
#
loop_
_entity_poly.entity_id
_entity_poly.type
_entity_poly.pdbx_seq_one_letter_code
_entity_poly.pdbx_strand_id
1 'polypeptide(L)' 'MRRLFGIFLAFTINTTMTYYLTTEGTWENLLLQCMSLSMIIVFFFYYFQFIKKAKKMT' A
#
# COMPACT_ATOMS: atom_id res chain seq x y z
N MET A 1 8.18 7.09 -10.18
CA MET A 1 7.46 5.91 -10.70
C MET A 1 7.88 4.59 -10.04
N ARG A 2 9.13 4.12 -10.14
CA ARG A 2 9.55 2.80 -9.58
C ARG A 2 9.19 2.59 -8.09
N ARG A 3 9.34 3.60 -7.23
CA ARG A 3 8.97 3.51 -5.80
C ARG A 3 7.47 3.33 -5.58
N LEU A 4 6.62 4.06 -6.31
CA LEU A 4 5.15 3.93 -6.24
C LEU A 4 4.70 2.54 -6.71
N PHE A 5 5.30 2.06 -7.80
CA PHE A 5 5.02 0.72 -8.32
C PHE A 5 5.40 -0.37 -7.31
N GLY A 6 6.55 -0.27 -6.65
CA GLY A 6 6.95 -1.23 -5.61
C GLY A 6 6.00 -1.25 -4.41
N ILE A 7 5.53 -0.08 -3.95
CA ILE A 7 4.54 0.02 -2.86
C ILE A 7 3.21 -0.61 -3.27
N PHE A 8 2.77 -0.36 -4.50
CA PHE A 8 1.54 -0.95 -5.03
C PHE A 8 1.64 -2.48 -5.12
N LEU A 9 2.76 -3.00 -5.62
CA LEU A 9 2.99 -4.44 -5.76
C LEU A 9 3.04 -5.14 -4.40
N ALA A 10 3.72 -4.55 -3.42
CA ALA A 10 3.73 -5.02 -2.03
C ALA A 10 2.32 -5.02 -1.42
N PHE A 11 1.52 -3.98 -1.68
CA PHE A 11 0.13 -3.90 -1.21
C PHE A 11 -0.77 -4.98 -1.82
N THR A 12 -0.63 -5.24 -3.13
CA THR A 12 -1.36 -6.33 -3.80
C THR A 12 -1.00 -7.68 -3.20
N ILE A 13 0.29 -7.98 -3.05
CA ILE A 13 0.75 -9.25 -2.45
C ILE A 13 0.21 -9.37 -1.03
N ASN A 14 0.31 -8.31 -0.22
CA ASN A 14 -0.17 -8.32 1.17
C ASN A 14 -1.67 -8.62 1.23
N THR A 15 -2.47 -7.96 0.39
CA THR A 15 -3.92 -8.18 0.31
C THR A 15 -4.27 -9.58 -0.18
N THR A 16 -3.55 -10.11 -1.18
CA THR A 16 -3.73 -11.48 -1.66
C THR A 16 -3.39 -12.49 -0.57
N MET A 17 -2.29 -12.29 0.16
CA MET A 17 -1.93 -13.13 1.29
C MET A 17 -2.98 -13.08 2.38
N THR A 18 -3.46 -11.90 2.78
CA THR A 18 -4.55 -11.78 3.76
C THR A 18 -5.76 -12.61 3.35
N TYR A 19 -6.20 -12.48 2.09
CA TYR A 19 -7.41 -13.15 1.62
C TYR A 19 -7.28 -14.68 1.54
N TYR A 20 -6.12 -15.19 1.09
CA TYR A 20 -5.94 -16.62 0.87
C TYR A 20 -5.35 -17.39 2.06
N LEU A 21 -4.58 -16.72 2.92
CA LEU A 21 -3.81 -17.36 3.99
C LEU A 21 -4.34 -17.03 5.39
N THR A 22 -5.26 -16.06 5.54
CA THR A 22 -5.78 -15.69 6.85
C THR A 22 -7.30 -15.77 6.91
N THR A 23 -7.82 -16.16 8.08
CA THR A 23 -9.25 -16.21 8.36
C THR A 23 -9.68 -14.97 9.12
N GLU A 24 -10.85 -14.43 8.79
CA GLU A 24 -11.43 -13.28 9.47
C GLU A 24 -11.52 -13.54 10.99
N GLY A 25 -11.11 -12.55 11.79
CA GLY A 25 -11.06 -12.65 13.25
C GLY A 25 -9.74 -13.19 13.83
N THR A 26 -8.80 -13.64 13.00
CA THR A 26 -7.45 -13.99 13.47
C THR A 26 -6.58 -12.74 13.65
N TRP A 27 -5.64 -12.82 14.61
CA TRP A 27 -4.65 -11.77 14.86
C TRP A 27 -3.80 -11.46 13.61
N GLU A 28 -3.50 -12.48 12.79
CA GLU A 28 -2.77 -12.37 11.53
C GLU A 28 -3.54 -11.54 10.49
N ASN A 29 -4.85 -11.80 10.32
CA ASN A 29 -5.70 -11.02 9.43
C ASN A 29 -5.73 -9.54 9.83
N LEU A 30 -5.84 -9.24 11.14
CA LEU A 30 -5.84 -7.88 11.64
C LEU A 30 -4.49 -7.18 11.39
N LEU A 31 -3.39 -7.90 11.59
CA LEU A 31 -2.03 -7.39 11.36
C LEU A 31 -1.82 -7.04 9.89
N LEU A 32 -2.21 -7.93 8.98
CA LEU A 32 -2.10 -7.69 7.54
C LEU A 32 -3.04 -6.60 7.05
N GLN A 33 -4.26 -6.47 7.62
CA GLN A 33 -5.15 -5.34 7.35
C GLN A 33 -4.52 -4.01 7.79
N CYS A 34 -3.98 -3.93 9.00
CA CYS A 34 -3.26 -2.75 9.49
C CYS A 34 -2.03 -2.43 8.62
N MET A 35 -1.32 -3.47 8.17
CA MET A 35 -0.19 -3.33 7.25
C MET A 35 -0.63 -2.76 5.89
N SER A 36 -1.71 -3.28 5.31
CA SER A 36 -2.31 -2.74 4.08
C SER A 36 -2.74 -1.28 4.24
N LEU A 37 -3.36 -0.91 5.37
CA LEU A 37 -3.72 0.47 5.67
C LEU A 37 -2.49 1.39 5.70
N SER A 38 -1.43 0.97 6.39
CA SER A 38 -0.17 1.73 6.45
C SER A 38 0.48 1.92 5.07
N MET A 39 0.43 0.89 4.22
CA MET A 39 0.99 0.95 2.87
C MET A 39 0.22 1.92 1.98
N ILE A 40 -1.11 1.97 2.11
CA ILE A 40 -1.96 2.95 1.43
C ILE A 40 -1.58 4.38 1.83
N ILE A 41 -1.34 4.64 3.12
CA ILE A 41 -0.94 5.97 3.61
C ILE A 41 0.40 6.39 2.99
N VAL A 42 1.38 5.49 3.00
CA VAL A 42 2.69 5.73 2.39
C VAL A 42 2.57 5.95 0.88
N PHE A 43 1.71 5.18 0.20
CA PHE A 43 1.43 5.35 -1.22
C PHE A 43 0.88 6.76 -1.52
N PHE A 44 -0.13 7.20 -0.77
CA PHE A 44 -0.68 8.55 -0.91
C PHE A 44 0.38 9.63 -0.68
N PHE A 45 1.22 9.49 0.33
CA PHE A 45 2.29 10.45 0.60
C PHE A 45 3.25 10.60 -0.59
N TYR A 46 3.74 9.48 -1.13
CA TYR A 46 4.61 9.50 -2.32
C TYR A 46 3.89 10.00 -3.57
N TYR A 47 2.60 9.70 -3.70
CA TYR A 47 1.78 10.14 -4.82
C TYR A 47 1.56 11.66 -4.81
N PHE A 48 1.26 12.24 -3.65
CA PHE A 48 1.15 13.70 -3.48
C PHE A 48 2.47 14.40 -3.81
N GLN A 49 3.61 13.86 -3.35
CA GLN A 49 4.91 14.40 -3.74
C GLN A 49 5.16 14.32 -5.25
N PHE A 50 4.75 13.21 -5.87
CA PHE A 50 4.84 13.05 -7.32
C PHE A 50 4.00 14.11 -8.06
N ILE A 51 2.75 14.32 -7.65
CA ILE A 51 1.88 15.38 -8.21
C ILE A 51 2.51 16.75 -8.02
N LYS A 52 2.97 17.09 -6.82
CA LYS A 52 3.61 18.40 -6.56
C LYS A 52 4.82 18.62 -7.45
N LYS A 53 5.62 17.57 -7.68
CA LYS A 53 6.78 17.63 -8.57
C LYS A 53 6.35 17.78 -10.04
N ALA A 54 5.31 17.09 -10.48
CA ALA A 54 4.76 17.22 -11.83
C ALA A 54 4.19 18.62 -12.08
N LYS A 55 3.43 19.17 -11.12
CA LYS A 55 2.82 20.52 -11.21
C LYS A 55 3.86 21.64 -11.20
N LYS A 56 5.04 21.45 -10.61
CA LYS A 56 6.14 22.43 -10.63
C LYS A 56 6.94 22.41 -11.94
N MET A 57 6.70 21.42 -12.80
CA MET A 57 7.40 21.20 -14.07
C MET A 57 6.55 21.62 -15.29
N THR A 58 5.29 22.04 -15.06
CA THR A 58 4.37 22.66 -16.02
C THR A 58 4.29 24.16 -15.72
#